data_AF-A0AAJ4MQB7-F1
#
_entry.id   AF-A0AAJ4MQB7-F1
#
_cell.length_a   1.000
_cell.length_b   1.000
_cell.length_c   1.000
_cell.angle_alpha   90.00
_cell.angle_beta   90.00
_cell.angle_gamma   90.00
#
_symmetry.space_group_name_H-M   'P 1'
#
loop_
_entity.id
_entity.type
_entity.pdbx_description
1 polymer ?
#
loop_
_entity_poly.entity_id
_entity_poly.type
_entity_poly.pdbx_seq_one_letter_code
_entity_poly.pdbx_strand_id
1 'polypeptide(L)'
;MHDTSTQPRGAARPVQFDDRYISLKSLGLDPEQLDFYQLLLACRAKGEAGESLRQVARFRTDGYGKSRFISSLDALPAPLATFPLWRAELDGWPGELAREDLLARACVVLEQPVGVFLASTGWRTALPDVWQTLLALGWRQAGSPADAALAAQLTDVLRVGHFLQVLEGDRASLAGHGARRDVLGAQLLLPEEGMPLPR
;
A
#
# COMPACT_ATOMS: atom_id res chain seq x y z
N MET A 1 24.92 -52.06 -9.57
CA MET A 1 23.61 -51.51 -9.96
C MET A 1 23.30 -50.40 -8.98
N HIS A 2 23.46 -49.14 -9.39
CA HIS A 2 23.17 -47.97 -8.58
C HIS A 2 21.86 -47.35 -9.08
N ASP A 3 20.83 -47.38 -8.24
CA ASP A 3 19.59 -46.64 -8.44
C ASP A 3 19.84 -45.15 -8.18
N THR A 4 19.82 -44.35 -9.24
CA THR A 4 19.67 -42.90 -9.15
C THR A 4 18.18 -42.56 -9.25
N SER A 5 17.47 -42.59 -8.13
CA SER A 5 16.17 -41.92 -8.00
C SER A 5 16.39 -40.41 -7.94
N THR A 6 16.26 -39.76 -9.08
CA THR A 6 16.18 -38.31 -9.19
C THR A 6 14.87 -37.84 -8.54
N GLN A 7 14.93 -37.34 -7.30
CA GLN A 7 13.83 -36.59 -6.73
C GLN A 7 13.61 -35.31 -7.56
N PRO A 8 12.36 -34.97 -7.93
CA PRO A 8 12.09 -33.70 -8.58
C PRO A 8 12.34 -32.58 -7.57
N ARG A 9 13.18 -31.62 -7.97
CA ARG A 9 13.41 -30.36 -7.24
C ARG A 9 12.05 -29.79 -6.86
N GLY A 10 11.81 -29.73 -5.55
CA GLY A 10 10.59 -29.19 -4.99
C GLY A 10 10.27 -27.84 -5.61
N ALA A 11 9.03 -27.70 -6.07
CA ALA A 11 8.44 -26.42 -6.44
C ALA A 11 8.85 -25.39 -5.38
N ALA A 12 9.43 -24.28 -5.81
CA ALA A 12 9.70 -23.16 -4.93
C ALA A 12 8.40 -22.86 -4.18
N ARG A 13 8.40 -23.06 -2.85
CA ARG A 13 7.27 -22.64 -2.01
C ARG A 13 6.99 -21.19 -2.37
N PRO A 14 5.73 -20.81 -2.68
CA PRO A 14 5.42 -19.40 -2.85
C PRO A 14 5.92 -18.68 -1.61
N VAL A 15 6.76 -17.65 -1.83
CA VAL A 15 7.29 -16.81 -0.76
C VAL A 15 6.11 -16.43 0.11
N GLN A 16 6.14 -16.86 1.38
CA GLN A 16 5.04 -16.68 2.31
C GLN A 16 4.76 -15.18 2.40
N PHE A 17 3.64 -14.75 1.83
CA PHE A 17 3.23 -13.37 1.84
C PHE A 17 2.71 -13.08 3.25
N ASP A 18 3.37 -12.18 3.98
CA ASP A 18 2.92 -11.80 5.31
C ASP A 18 1.90 -10.67 5.18
N ASP A 19 0.61 -11.01 5.26
CA ASP A 19 -0.49 -10.07 5.08
C ASP A 19 -0.55 -8.98 6.16
N ARG A 20 0.27 -9.07 7.22
CA ARG A 20 0.37 -8.08 8.31
C ARG A 20 1.20 -6.86 7.93
N TYR A 21 1.89 -6.88 6.79
CA TYR A 21 2.74 -5.77 6.35
C TYR A 21 2.38 -5.31 4.93
N ILE A 22 2.37 -3.99 4.75
CA ILE A 22 2.22 -3.35 3.44
C ILE A 22 3.60 -2.89 2.98
N SER A 23 4.13 -3.52 1.94
CA SER A 23 5.40 -3.19 1.30
C SER A 23 5.18 -2.86 -0.17
N LEU A 24 6.18 -2.29 -0.86
CA LEU A 24 6.12 -2.09 -2.31
C LEU A 24 5.77 -3.38 -3.06
N LYS A 25 6.43 -4.49 -2.67
CA LYS A 25 6.17 -5.81 -3.23
C LYS A 25 4.74 -6.28 -2.97
N SER A 26 4.20 -6.04 -1.77
CA SER A 26 2.83 -6.50 -1.45
C SER A 26 1.78 -5.77 -2.27
N LEU A 27 2.02 -4.48 -2.52
CA LEU A 27 1.20 -3.62 -3.37
C LEU A 27 1.37 -3.89 -4.87
N GLY A 28 2.39 -4.66 -5.28
CA GLY A 28 2.74 -4.87 -6.68
C GLY A 28 3.39 -3.64 -7.33
N LEU A 29 3.97 -2.75 -6.52
CA LEU A 29 4.70 -1.58 -6.98
C LEU A 29 6.15 -1.95 -7.25
N ASP A 30 6.61 -1.60 -8.45
CA ASP A 30 8.00 -1.70 -8.84
C ASP A 30 8.75 -0.43 -8.40
N PRO A 31 9.78 -0.53 -7.53
CA PRO A 31 10.55 0.62 -7.09
C PRO A 31 11.10 1.49 -8.23
N GLU A 32 11.46 0.88 -9.36
CA GLU A 32 12.03 1.60 -10.51
C GLU A 32 11.02 2.54 -11.19
N GLN A 33 9.73 2.32 -10.98
CA GLN A 33 8.64 3.12 -11.56
C GLN A 33 8.21 4.27 -10.64
N LEU A 34 8.82 4.39 -9.46
CA LEU A 34 8.49 5.41 -8.45
C LEU A 34 9.49 6.57 -8.55
N ASP A 35 9.23 7.49 -9.49
CA ASP A 35 10.13 8.59 -9.85
C ASP A 35 10.65 9.37 -8.62
N PHE A 36 9.75 9.72 -7.68
CA PHE A 36 10.13 10.49 -6.49
C PHE A 36 10.96 9.65 -5.51
N TYR A 37 10.63 8.36 -5.37
CA TYR A 37 11.43 7.46 -4.54
C TYR A 37 12.86 7.30 -5.08
N GLN A 38 13.01 7.12 -6.39
CA GLN A 38 14.31 7.03 -7.06
C GLN A 38 15.13 8.32 -6.87
N LEU A 39 14.49 9.49 -6.95
CA LEU A 39 15.13 10.76 -6.65
C LEU A 39 15.68 10.80 -5.22
N LEU A 40 14.89 10.39 -4.22
CA LEU A 40 15.32 10.40 -2.82
C LEU A 40 16.48 9.44 -2.56
N LEU A 41 16.47 8.25 -3.17
CA LEU A 41 17.60 7.31 -3.12
C LEU A 41 18.87 7.93 -3.70
N ALA A 42 18.76 8.62 -4.84
CA ALA A 42 19.90 9.29 -5.47
C ALA A 42 20.46 10.43 -4.60
N CYS A 43 19.60 11.23 -3.95
CA CYS A 43 20.03 12.26 -3.00
C CYS A 43 20.76 11.66 -1.80
N ARG A 44 20.25 10.54 -1.25
CA ARG A 44 20.89 9.86 -0.13
C ARG A 44 22.23 9.26 -0.50
N ALA A 45 22.36 8.63 -1.67
CA ALA A 45 23.61 8.05 -2.14
C ALA A 45 24.75 9.09 -2.22
N LYS A 46 24.39 10.37 -2.40
CA LYS A 46 25.33 11.50 -2.39
C LYS A 46 25.57 12.10 -0.99
N GLY A 47 24.89 11.61 0.05
CA GLY A 47 25.00 12.12 1.42
C GLY A 47 24.35 13.49 1.65
N GLU A 48 23.51 13.96 0.73
CA GLU A 48 22.96 15.32 0.74
C GLU A 48 21.60 15.39 1.47
N ALA A 49 21.57 15.19 2.79
CA ALA A 49 20.32 15.21 3.56
C ALA A 49 19.50 16.52 3.37
N GLY A 50 20.20 17.66 3.21
CA GLY A 50 19.56 18.94 2.90
C GLY A 50 18.91 18.99 1.51
N GLU A 51 19.46 18.28 0.53
CA GLU A 51 18.87 18.17 -0.80
C GLU A 51 17.61 17.29 -0.78
N SER A 52 17.64 16.16 -0.08
CA SER A 52 16.44 15.32 0.08
C SER A 52 15.28 16.12 0.68
N LEU A 53 15.53 16.93 1.70
CA LEU A 53 14.50 17.81 2.29
C LEU A 53 13.97 18.85 1.29
N ARG A 54 14.83 19.43 0.45
CA ARG A 54 14.40 20.35 -0.63
C ARG A 54 13.53 19.62 -1.65
N GLN A 55 13.89 18.41 -2.04
CA GLN A 55 13.11 17.62 -2.99
C GLN A 55 11.76 17.17 -2.41
N VAL A 56 11.70 16.81 -1.13
CA VAL A 56 10.43 16.55 -0.42
C VAL A 56 9.54 17.79 -0.46
N ALA A 57 10.09 18.96 -0.14
CA ALA A 57 9.32 20.22 -0.17
C ALA A 57 8.81 20.51 -1.59
N ARG A 58 9.65 20.32 -2.62
CA ARG A 58 9.27 20.53 -4.02
C ARG A 58 8.19 19.55 -4.48
N PHE A 59 8.32 18.27 -4.16
CA PHE A 59 7.32 17.25 -4.50
C PHE A 59 5.93 17.61 -3.96
N ARG A 60 5.86 18.16 -2.74
CA ARG A 60 4.60 18.59 -2.14
C ARG A 60 3.91 19.74 -2.89
N THR A 61 4.67 20.58 -3.60
CA THR A 61 4.13 21.73 -4.33
C THR A 61 3.87 21.38 -5.79
N ASP A 62 4.80 20.70 -6.44
CA ASP A 62 4.83 20.54 -7.90
C ASP A 62 4.61 19.09 -8.36
N GLY A 63 4.64 18.11 -7.45
CA GLY A 63 4.82 16.70 -7.80
C GLY A 63 6.25 16.42 -8.30
N TYR A 64 6.46 15.23 -8.87
CA TYR A 64 7.74 14.85 -9.47
C TYR A 64 7.56 13.73 -10.51
N GLY A 65 8.09 13.93 -11.71
CA GLY A 65 7.91 13.00 -12.82
C GLY A 65 6.42 12.81 -13.13
N LYS A 66 5.97 11.56 -13.13
CA LYS A 66 4.54 11.22 -13.29
C LYS A 66 3.76 11.29 -11.97
N SER A 67 4.46 11.42 -10.86
CA SER A 67 3.89 11.27 -9.52
C SER A 67 3.34 12.58 -9.00
N ARG A 68 2.16 12.53 -8.39
CA ARG A 68 1.48 13.70 -7.82
C ARG A 68 1.42 13.58 -6.30
N PHE A 69 1.63 14.71 -5.63
CA PHE A 69 1.37 14.80 -4.20
C PHE A 69 -0.14 14.93 -3.95
N ILE A 70 -0.67 14.09 -3.06
CA ILE A 70 -2.06 14.16 -2.64
C ILE A 70 -2.13 15.08 -1.43
N SER A 71 -2.67 16.28 -1.59
CA SER A 71 -2.82 17.26 -0.51
C SER A 71 -4.05 17.03 0.36
N SER A 72 -5.01 16.24 -0.11
CA SER A 72 -6.29 15.99 0.55
C SER A 72 -6.92 14.70 0.02
N LEU A 73 -7.69 14.02 0.86
CA LEU A 73 -8.27 12.71 0.53
C LEU A 73 -9.27 12.77 -0.64
N ASP A 74 -9.98 13.87 -0.79
CA ASP A 74 -10.95 14.14 -1.86
C ASP A 74 -10.33 14.33 -3.25
N ALA A 75 -9.00 14.53 -3.33
CA ALA A 75 -8.28 14.56 -4.61
C ALA A 75 -8.11 13.18 -5.24
N LEU A 76 -8.39 12.10 -4.49
CA LEU A 76 -8.33 10.74 -5.00
C LEU A 76 -9.53 10.42 -5.91
N PRO A 77 -9.34 9.62 -6.97
CA PRO A 77 -10.46 9.16 -7.79
C PRO A 77 -11.42 8.29 -6.97
N ALA A 78 -12.72 8.39 -7.24
CA ALA A 78 -13.70 7.48 -6.65
C ALA A 78 -13.37 6.01 -7.00
N PRO A 79 -13.59 5.06 -6.07
CA PRO A 79 -14.14 5.22 -4.72
C PRO A 79 -13.08 5.47 -3.63
N LEU A 80 -11.81 5.74 -3.96
CA LEU A 80 -10.70 5.69 -2.99
C LEU A 80 -10.86 6.66 -1.81
N ALA A 81 -11.48 7.82 -2.02
CA ALA A 81 -11.72 8.78 -0.96
C ALA A 81 -12.63 8.24 0.17
N THR A 82 -13.44 7.20 -0.11
CA THR A 82 -14.31 6.57 0.90
C THR A 82 -13.63 5.43 1.65
N PHE A 83 -12.43 5.00 1.22
CA PHE A 83 -11.75 3.83 1.79
C PHE A 83 -11.46 3.96 3.29
N PRO A 84 -11.08 5.13 3.85
CA PRO A 84 -10.91 5.24 5.30
C PRO A 84 -12.19 4.97 6.10
N LEU A 85 -13.35 5.40 5.59
CA LEU A 85 -14.63 5.07 6.20
C LEU A 85 -14.93 3.57 6.06
N TRP A 86 -14.76 3.03 4.86
CA TRP A 86 -15.01 1.62 4.60
C TRP A 86 -14.10 0.69 5.41
N ARG A 87 -12.85 1.08 5.66
CA ARG A 87 -11.91 0.37 6.54
C ARG A 87 -12.50 0.21 7.95
N ALA A 88 -13.09 1.27 8.50
CA ALA A 88 -13.71 1.23 9.82
C ALA A 88 -14.95 0.32 9.84
N GLU A 89 -15.75 0.31 8.76
CA GLU A 89 -16.88 -0.59 8.62
C GLU A 89 -16.46 -2.06 8.56
N LEU A 90 -15.41 -2.38 7.78
CA LEU A 90 -14.86 -3.73 7.66
C LEU A 90 -14.30 -4.25 9.00
N ASP A 91 -13.60 -3.39 9.75
CA ASP A 91 -13.10 -3.71 11.10
C ASP A 91 -14.27 -3.97 12.07
N GLY A 92 -15.42 -3.33 11.85
CA GLY A 92 -16.63 -3.49 12.66
C GLY A 92 -17.46 -4.75 12.40
N TRP A 93 -17.18 -5.54 11.35
CA TRP A 93 -18.01 -6.71 11.01
C TRP A 93 -17.73 -7.92 11.91
N PRO A 94 -18.68 -8.29 12.81
CA PRO A 94 -18.48 -9.39 13.74
C PRO A 94 -18.66 -10.76 13.06
N GLY A 95 -18.16 -11.79 13.71
CA GLY A 95 -18.41 -13.19 13.34
C GLY A 95 -17.63 -13.68 12.12
N GLU A 96 -17.97 -14.89 11.69
CA GLU A 96 -17.42 -15.49 10.47
C GLU A 96 -18.20 -15.03 9.24
N LEU A 97 -17.49 -14.70 8.17
CA LEU A 97 -18.07 -14.31 6.88
C LEU A 97 -17.38 -15.11 5.79
N ALA A 98 -18.14 -15.74 4.90
CA ALA A 98 -17.54 -16.45 3.78
C ALA A 98 -16.83 -15.47 2.83
N ARG A 99 -15.85 -15.96 2.09
CA ARG A 99 -15.10 -15.15 1.11
C ARG A 99 -16.04 -14.54 0.08
N GLU A 100 -17.03 -15.31 -0.35
CA GLU A 100 -18.05 -14.92 -1.33
C GLU A 100 -18.90 -13.75 -0.81
N ASP A 101 -19.24 -13.76 0.49
CA ASP A 101 -19.99 -12.66 1.11
C ASP A 101 -19.14 -11.39 1.20
N LEU A 102 -17.85 -11.54 1.54
CA LEU A 102 -16.91 -10.41 1.57
C LEU A 102 -16.73 -9.80 0.18
N LEU A 103 -16.58 -10.64 -0.85
CA LEU A 103 -16.49 -10.21 -2.24
C LEU A 103 -17.78 -9.52 -2.69
N ALA A 104 -18.95 -10.08 -2.39
CA ALA A 104 -20.24 -9.49 -2.74
C ALA A 104 -20.41 -8.09 -2.12
N ARG A 105 -20.05 -7.92 -0.84
CA ARG A 105 -20.10 -6.61 -0.19
C ARG A 105 -19.08 -5.62 -0.77
N ALA A 106 -17.87 -6.08 -1.09
CA ALA A 106 -16.86 -5.24 -1.74
C ALA A 106 -17.33 -4.78 -3.13
N CYS A 107 -17.96 -5.65 -3.91
CA CYS A 107 -18.52 -5.28 -5.22
C CYS A 107 -19.58 -4.18 -5.13
N VAL A 108 -20.39 -4.15 -4.07
CA VAL A 108 -21.39 -3.08 -3.86
C VAL A 108 -20.70 -1.74 -3.66
N VAL A 109 -19.67 -1.68 -2.81
CA VAL A 109 -18.94 -0.42 -2.52
C VAL A 109 -18.12 0.04 -3.73
N LEU A 110 -17.51 -0.89 -4.47
CA LEU A 110 -16.69 -0.60 -5.63
C LEU A 110 -17.50 -0.34 -6.92
N GLU A 111 -18.79 -0.65 -6.90
CA GLU A 111 -19.71 -0.66 -8.05
C GLU A 111 -19.22 -1.54 -9.23
N GLN A 112 -18.28 -2.46 -8.96
CA GLN A 112 -17.67 -3.36 -9.92
C GLN A 112 -16.97 -4.54 -9.20
N PRO A 113 -16.64 -5.64 -9.90
CA PRO A 113 -15.87 -6.74 -9.31
C PRO A 113 -14.51 -6.29 -8.76
N VAL A 114 -14.07 -6.88 -7.64
CA VAL A 114 -12.79 -6.53 -6.98
C VAL A 114 -11.61 -6.66 -7.94
N GLY A 115 -11.49 -7.77 -8.67
CA GLY A 115 -10.43 -7.95 -9.66
C GLY A 115 -10.43 -6.89 -10.78
N VAL A 116 -11.61 -6.43 -11.21
CA VAL A 116 -11.75 -5.37 -12.23
C VAL A 116 -11.29 -4.03 -11.68
N PHE A 117 -11.68 -3.69 -10.45
CA PHE A 117 -11.21 -2.51 -9.75
C PHE A 117 -9.69 -2.51 -9.58
N LEU A 118 -9.09 -3.63 -9.13
CA LEU A 118 -7.64 -3.76 -8.94
C LEU A 118 -6.86 -3.68 -10.27
N ALA A 119 -7.48 -4.03 -11.40
CA ALA A 119 -6.91 -3.85 -12.73
C ALA A 119 -7.17 -2.45 -13.32
N SER A 120 -8.05 -1.66 -12.72
CA SER A 120 -8.46 -0.36 -13.24
C SER A 120 -7.29 0.62 -13.34
N THR A 121 -7.35 1.51 -14.33
CA THR A 121 -6.35 2.59 -14.47
C THR A 121 -6.36 3.48 -13.23
N GLY A 122 -7.54 3.83 -12.69
CA GLY A 122 -7.66 4.70 -11.51
C GLY A 122 -6.92 4.16 -10.29
N TRP A 123 -7.07 2.88 -9.97
CA TRP A 123 -6.31 2.24 -8.90
C TRP A 123 -4.80 2.22 -9.20
N ARG A 124 -4.43 1.73 -10.39
CA ARG A 124 -3.01 1.58 -10.77
C ARG A 124 -2.24 2.89 -10.83
N THR A 125 -2.89 4.01 -11.14
CA THR A 125 -2.27 5.34 -11.12
C THR A 125 -2.27 5.97 -9.73
N ALA A 126 -3.34 5.79 -8.95
CA ALA A 126 -3.42 6.38 -7.62
C ALA A 126 -2.49 5.69 -6.61
N LEU A 127 -2.27 4.39 -6.74
CA LEU A 127 -1.47 3.60 -5.79
C LEU A 127 -0.02 4.12 -5.65
N PRO A 128 0.74 4.36 -6.74
CA PRO A 128 2.05 5.01 -6.66
C PRO A 128 2.02 6.41 -6.01
N ASP A 129 1.00 7.22 -6.30
CA ASP A 129 0.86 8.58 -5.78
C ASP A 129 0.59 8.57 -4.26
N VAL A 130 -0.31 7.69 -3.81
CA VAL A 130 -0.60 7.48 -2.37
C VAL A 130 0.65 7.07 -1.63
N TRP A 131 1.39 6.07 -2.15
CA TRP A 131 2.58 5.56 -1.48
C TRP A 131 3.70 6.62 -1.41
N GLN A 132 3.97 7.33 -2.52
CA GLN A 132 5.01 8.37 -2.54
C GLN A 132 4.62 9.61 -1.73
N THR A 133 3.33 9.93 -1.63
CA THR A 133 2.80 10.94 -0.71
C THR A 133 3.06 10.54 0.74
N LEU A 134 2.78 9.29 1.12
CA LEU A 134 3.06 8.78 2.47
C LEU A 134 4.56 8.82 2.80
N LEU A 135 5.41 8.49 1.84
CA LEU A 135 6.86 8.66 1.98
C LEU A 135 7.21 10.12 2.29
N ALA A 136 6.73 11.08 1.50
CA ALA A 136 6.99 12.51 1.70
C ALA A 136 6.45 13.05 3.05
N LEU A 137 5.29 12.55 3.51
CA LEU A 137 4.74 12.90 4.82
C LEU A 137 5.56 12.29 5.96
N GLY A 138 6.10 11.08 5.78
CA GLY A 138 6.99 10.39 6.72
C GLY A 138 8.25 11.19 7.04
N TRP A 139 8.85 11.85 6.05
CA TRP A 139 10.03 12.73 6.23
C TRP A 139 9.81 13.87 7.22
N ARG A 140 8.55 14.23 7.45
CA ARG A 140 8.12 15.41 8.22
C ARG A 140 7.37 15.04 9.48
N GLN A 141 7.49 13.82 10.02
CA GLN A 141 6.77 13.34 11.22
C GLN A 141 6.86 14.21 12.50
N ALA A 142 7.52 15.37 12.47
CA ALA A 142 7.44 16.42 13.50
C ALA A 142 6.63 17.69 13.12
N GLY A 143 5.93 17.75 11.96
CA GLY A 143 5.59 19.02 11.32
C GLY A 143 4.19 19.64 11.55
N SER A 144 3.10 18.87 11.49
CA SER A 144 1.73 19.42 11.57
C SER A 144 0.67 18.33 11.86
N PRO A 145 -0.35 18.59 12.71
CA PRO A 145 -1.48 17.69 12.90
C PRO A 145 -2.23 17.33 11.61
N ALA A 146 -2.29 18.26 10.64
CA ALA A 146 -2.98 18.03 9.37
C ALA A 146 -2.24 16.98 8.51
N ASP A 147 -0.91 17.05 8.48
CA ASP A 147 -0.07 16.07 7.77
C ASP A 147 -0.22 14.67 8.38
N ALA A 148 -0.28 14.58 9.72
CA ALA A 148 -0.49 13.31 10.42
C ALA A 148 -1.89 12.72 10.12
N ALA A 149 -2.93 13.56 10.11
CA ALA A 149 -4.27 13.13 9.77
C ALA A 149 -4.37 12.61 8.32
N LEU A 150 -3.77 13.34 7.37
CA LEU A 150 -3.72 12.93 5.97
C LEU A 150 -2.93 11.62 5.80
N ALA A 151 -1.79 11.48 6.47
CA ALA A 151 -1.00 10.24 6.43
C ALA A 151 -1.81 9.04 6.97
N ALA A 152 -2.58 9.22 8.05
CA ALA A 152 -3.44 8.18 8.58
C ALA A 152 -4.53 7.77 7.55
N GLN A 153 -5.21 8.75 6.95
CA GLN A 153 -6.24 8.50 5.93
C GLN A 153 -5.65 7.79 4.70
N LEU A 154 -4.51 8.23 4.17
CA LEU A 154 -3.85 7.60 3.03
C LEU A 154 -3.33 6.20 3.37
N THR A 155 -2.92 5.95 4.61
CA THR A 155 -2.57 4.60 5.08
C THR A 155 -3.79 3.69 5.07
N ASP A 156 -4.96 4.18 5.46
CA ASP A 156 -6.20 3.39 5.41
C ASP A 156 -6.63 3.10 3.96
N VAL A 157 -6.38 4.00 3.01
CA VAL A 157 -6.53 3.71 1.56
C VAL A 157 -5.67 2.51 1.15
N LEU A 158 -4.40 2.47 1.55
CA LEU A 158 -3.51 1.33 1.26
C LEU A 158 -3.97 0.04 1.94
N ARG A 159 -4.45 0.11 3.18
CA ARG A 159 -4.95 -1.06 3.93
C ARG A 159 -6.16 -1.69 3.28
N VAL A 160 -7.11 -0.88 2.82
CA VAL A 160 -8.28 -1.39 2.08
C VAL A 160 -7.84 -1.99 0.75
N GLY A 161 -6.96 -1.31 0.00
CA GLY A 161 -6.42 -1.88 -1.25
C GLY A 161 -5.70 -3.21 -1.04
N HIS A 162 -4.87 -3.31 0.00
CA HIS A 162 -4.19 -4.54 0.40
C HIS A 162 -5.18 -5.63 0.81
N PHE A 163 -6.18 -5.32 1.63
CA PHE A 163 -7.26 -6.24 1.99
C PHE A 163 -7.97 -6.81 0.75
N LEU A 164 -8.28 -5.96 -0.24
CA LEU A 164 -8.88 -6.40 -1.49
C LEU A 164 -7.97 -7.31 -2.31
N GLN A 165 -6.65 -7.05 -2.34
CA GLN A 165 -5.69 -7.92 -3.00
C GLN A 165 -5.60 -9.30 -2.33
N VAL A 166 -5.63 -9.36 -0.99
CA VAL A 166 -5.65 -10.61 -0.24
C VAL A 166 -6.94 -11.39 -0.49
N LEU A 167 -8.08 -10.69 -0.46
CA LEU A 167 -9.41 -11.27 -0.69
C LEU A 167 -9.54 -11.84 -2.10
N GLU A 168 -9.19 -11.06 -3.12
CA GLU A 168 -9.29 -11.47 -4.53
C GLU A 168 -8.32 -12.60 -4.84
N GLY A 169 -7.08 -12.49 -4.38
CA GLY A 169 -6.02 -13.46 -4.65
C GLY A 169 -6.09 -14.75 -3.84
N ASP A 170 -7.10 -14.90 -2.96
CA ASP A 170 -7.27 -16.05 -2.05
C ASP A 170 -5.97 -16.41 -1.31
N ARG A 171 -5.25 -15.36 -0.87
CA ARG A 171 -3.89 -15.52 -0.32
C ARG A 171 -3.90 -15.96 1.14
N ALA A 172 -4.94 -15.57 1.88
CA ALA A 172 -5.21 -15.97 3.24
C ALA A 172 -6.72 -15.99 3.52
N SER A 173 -7.15 -16.83 4.46
CA SER A 173 -8.54 -16.85 4.89
C SER A 173 -8.88 -15.58 5.67
N LEU A 174 -9.80 -14.79 5.12
CA LEU A 174 -10.38 -13.60 5.76
C LEU A 174 -11.72 -13.91 6.45
N ALA A 175 -12.04 -15.20 6.62
CA ALA A 175 -13.35 -15.61 7.11
C ALA A 175 -13.57 -15.24 8.58
N GLY A 176 -12.51 -15.33 9.40
CA GLY A 176 -12.55 -14.93 10.79
C GLY A 176 -12.43 -13.42 10.97
N HIS A 177 -13.14 -12.87 11.95
CA HIS A 177 -13.03 -11.46 12.34
C HIS A 177 -11.59 -11.06 12.67
N GLY A 178 -10.86 -11.85 13.46
CA GLY A 178 -9.45 -11.59 13.79
C GLY A 178 -8.56 -11.47 12.55
N ALA A 179 -8.71 -12.38 11.59
CA ALA A 179 -7.93 -12.35 10.35
C ALA A 179 -8.20 -11.10 9.51
N ARG A 180 -9.47 -10.65 9.41
CA ARG A 180 -9.79 -9.37 8.75
C ARG A 180 -9.13 -8.20 9.45
N ARG A 181 -9.16 -8.17 10.78
CA ARG A 181 -8.55 -7.10 11.59
C ARG A 181 -7.04 -7.06 11.41
N ASP A 182 -6.37 -8.22 11.34
CA ASP A 182 -4.94 -8.30 11.13
C ASP A 182 -4.54 -7.69 9.77
N VAL A 183 -5.27 -8.01 8.71
CA VAL A 183 -5.01 -7.48 7.36
C VAL A 183 -5.38 -5.99 7.25
N LEU A 184 -6.51 -5.57 7.81
CA LEU A 184 -6.91 -4.15 7.87
C LEU A 184 -6.04 -3.33 8.82
N GLY A 185 -5.33 -3.99 9.74
CA GLY A 185 -4.36 -3.42 10.66
C GLY A 185 -2.94 -3.43 10.12
N ALA A 186 -2.73 -3.91 8.89
CA ALA A 186 -1.40 -4.10 8.33
C ALA A 186 -0.53 -2.84 8.45
N GLN A 187 0.71 -3.05 8.84
CA GLN A 187 1.68 -1.98 9.07
C GLN A 187 2.35 -1.59 7.76
N LEU A 188 2.31 -0.30 7.43
CA LEU A 188 3.04 0.23 6.28
C LEU A 188 4.54 0.23 6.57
N LEU A 189 5.29 -0.45 5.70
CA LEU A 189 6.75 -0.43 5.69
C LEU A 189 7.20 0.60 4.65
N LEU A 190 7.59 1.78 5.14
CA LEU A 190 8.32 2.76 4.33
C LEU A 190 9.82 2.44 4.38
N PRO A 191 10.52 2.47 3.25
CA PRO A 191 11.95 2.15 3.20
C PRO A 191 12.73 3.15 4.04
N GLU A 192 13.53 2.62 4.96
CA GLU A 192 14.48 3.45 5.71
C GLU A 192 15.46 4.13 4.77
N GLU A 193 15.83 3.50 3.65
CA GLU A 193 16.74 4.07 2.64
C GLU A 193 16.19 5.37 2.05
N GLY A 194 14.87 5.50 2.00
CA GLY A 194 14.20 6.68 1.51
C GLY A 194 14.02 7.76 2.56
N MET A 195 14.43 7.57 3.82
CA MET A 195 14.10 8.44 4.98
C MET A 195 15.38 9.05 5.59
N PRO A 196 15.29 10.17 6.35
CA PRO A 196 16.44 10.76 7.00
C PRO A 196 17.02 9.79 8.05
N LEU A 197 18.35 9.73 8.15
CA LEU A 197 19.02 8.95 9.20
C LEU A 197 18.66 9.52 10.58
N PRO A 198 18.43 8.68 11.61
CA PRO A 198 18.32 9.17 12.98
C PRO A 198 19.60 9.94 13.34
N ARG A 199 19.41 11.12 13.95
CA ARG A 199 20.49 12.00 14.40
C ARG A 199 21.29 11.38 15.54
#